data_AF-A0A0R3L569-F1
#
_entry.id   AF-A0A0R3L569-F1
#
_cell.length_a   1.000
_cell.length_b   1.000
_cell.length_c   1.000
_cell.angle_alpha   90.00
_cell.angle_beta   90.00
_cell.angle_gamma   90.00
#
_symmetry.space_group_name_H-M   'P 1'
#
loop_
_entity.id
_entity.type
_entity.pdbx_description
1 polymer ?
#
loop_
_entity_poly.entity_id
_entity_poly.type
_entity_poly.pdbx_seq_one_letter_code
_entity_poly.pdbx_strand_id
1 'polypeptide(L)'
;MSGRFQMIVGAALTLIISHGALAAENGPRLRIGHYSTGSGLMGFVIDRLGTPIKLRFDGSDEILALTAEQAPYNSITLKRDDGVSVLRIYETGRILVFGDKLSGGSADAYRDQEAEPLVVKKATKEQAETGAESLGRRLRSAGAPELAISLDAPRLSDDSAAWSAMADAIAVTGSTLEEMLTSPIAREIIAAKLRRVVIRDADQVDVKLAGDALIVEVKAKEAVTGRPSSARLKSAIGDLL
;
A
#
# COMPACT_ATOMS: atom_id res chain seq x y z
N MET A 1 18.65 -36.32 56.38
CA MET A 1 19.56 -35.64 55.44
C MET A 1 18.82 -35.44 54.13
N SER A 2 18.33 -34.22 53.93
CA SER A 2 17.51 -33.79 52.80
C SER A 2 18.36 -33.48 51.58
N GLY A 3 17.86 -33.82 50.39
CA GLY A 3 18.44 -33.40 49.11
C GLY A 3 17.38 -33.46 48.01
N ARG A 4 16.51 -32.45 47.94
CA ARG A 4 15.60 -32.21 46.81
C ARG A 4 16.29 -31.26 45.84
N PHE A 5 16.68 -31.77 44.67
CA PHE A 5 17.06 -30.95 43.52
C PHE A 5 15.78 -30.45 42.85
N GLN A 6 15.47 -29.16 43.00
CA GLN A 6 14.50 -28.47 42.15
C GLN A 6 15.21 -27.95 40.92
N MET A 7 14.83 -28.47 39.75
CA MET A 7 15.25 -27.99 38.45
C MET A 7 14.33 -26.83 38.07
N ILE A 8 14.85 -25.59 38.10
CA ILE A 8 14.15 -24.41 37.60
C ILE A 8 14.38 -24.35 36.09
N VAL A 9 13.37 -24.71 35.31
CA VAL A 9 13.34 -24.42 33.87
C VAL A 9 12.83 -22.99 33.70
N GLY A 10 13.76 -22.06 33.54
CA GLY A 10 13.44 -20.68 33.17
C GLY A 10 12.99 -20.63 31.71
N ALA A 11 11.70 -20.39 31.48
CA ALA A 11 11.19 -20.04 30.16
C ALA A 11 11.65 -18.61 29.82
N ALA A 12 12.66 -18.50 28.96
CA ALA A 12 13.04 -17.23 28.36
C ALA A 12 11.98 -16.84 27.32
N LEU A 13 11.02 -16.01 27.72
CA LEU A 13 10.09 -15.36 26.82
C LEU A 13 10.85 -14.28 26.03
N THR A 14 11.33 -14.62 24.84
CA THR A 14 11.95 -13.64 23.93
C THR A 14 10.84 -12.77 23.34
N LEU A 15 10.62 -11.60 23.95
CA LEU A 15 9.75 -10.56 23.40
C LEU A 15 10.45 -9.96 22.17
N ILE A 16 10.09 -10.44 20.97
CA ILE A 16 10.45 -9.75 19.73
C ILE A 16 9.58 -8.51 19.67
N ILE A 17 10.05 -7.41 20.27
CA ILE A 17 9.45 -6.11 20.03
C ILE A 17 9.85 -5.72 18.61
N SER A 18 8.86 -5.72 17.70
CA SER A 18 9.02 -5.16 16.37
C SER A 18 9.48 -3.71 16.51
N HIS A 19 10.72 -3.40 16.10
CA HIS A 19 11.33 -2.08 16.29
C HIS A 19 10.52 -0.94 15.63
N GLY A 20 9.64 -1.25 14.66
CA GLY A 20 8.73 -0.29 14.04
C GLY A 20 7.60 0.21 14.94
N ALA A 21 7.12 -0.60 15.90
CA ALA A 21 6.02 -0.22 16.79
C ALA A 21 6.46 0.83 17.83
N LEU A 22 7.66 0.68 18.40
CA LEU A 22 8.24 1.63 19.38
C LEU A 22 8.61 2.98 18.75
N ALA A 23 8.97 3.00 17.46
CA ALA A 23 9.23 4.24 16.75
C ALA A 23 7.95 5.07 16.58
N ALA A 24 6.82 4.43 16.26
CA ALA A 24 5.54 5.11 16.04
C ALA A 24 5.01 5.86 17.29
N GLU A 25 5.41 5.47 18.50
CA GLU A 25 4.93 6.06 19.76
C GLU A 25 5.73 7.29 20.23
N ASN A 26 7.00 7.45 19.84
CA ASN A 26 7.91 8.43 20.44
C ASN A 26 8.09 9.74 19.64
N GLY A 27 7.32 9.94 18.56
CA GLY A 27 7.31 11.20 17.81
C GLY A 27 6.28 12.22 18.36
N PRO A 28 6.28 13.48 17.85
CA PRO A 28 5.20 14.43 18.11
C PRO A 28 3.86 13.76 17.84
N ARG A 29 2.83 14.07 18.65
CA ARG A 29 1.47 13.51 18.56
C ARG A 29 0.77 13.95 17.27
N LEU A 30 1.33 13.65 16.12
CA LEU A 30 0.62 13.66 14.85
C LEU A 30 -0.40 12.54 14.97
N ARG A 31 -1.63 12.95 15.25
CA ARG A 31 -2.81 12.11 15.10
C ARG A 31 -3.19 12.14 13.63
N ILE A 32 -4.43 11.77 13.36
CA ILE A 32 -5.03 11.95 12.07
C ILE A 32 -5.16 13.44 11.68
N GLY A 33 -4.95 13.75 10.41
CA GLY A 33 -5.14 15.08 9.87
C GLY A 33 -4.79 15.14 8.39
N HIS A 34 -5.27 16.21 7.75
CA HIS A 34 -4.84 16.60 6.42
C HIS A 34 -3.66 17.56 6.52
N TYR A 35 -2.72 17.42 5.58
CA TYR A 35 -1.51 18.19 5.50
C TYR A 35 -1.28 18.61 4.06
N SER A 36 -0.78 19.83 3.86
CA SER A 36 -0.41 20.33 2.55
C SER A 36 0.95 21.02 2.58
N THR A 37 1.63 21.01 1.44
CA THR A 37 2.82 21.83 1.25
C THR A 37 2.43 23.30 1.17
N GLY A 38 3.31 24.22 1.58
CA GLY A 38 3.03 25.66 1.49
C GLY A 38 2.72 26.15 0.06
N SER A 39 3.11 25.40 -0.97
CA SER A 39 2.79 25.67 -2.37
C SER A 39 1.40 25.19 -2.82
N GLY A 40 0.75 24.32 -2.05
CA GLY A 40 -0.50 23.64 -2.44
C GLY A 40 -0.32 22.53 -3.50
N LEU A 41 0.90 22.25 -3.99
CA LEU A 41 1.13 21.24 -5.04
C LEU A 41 0.88 19.80 -4.58
N MET A 42 1.05 19.54 -3.28
CA MET A 42 0.78 18.24 -2.67
C MET A 42 -0.01 18.42 -1.39
N GLY A 43 -1.06 17.62 -1.25
CA GLY A 43 -1.82 17.41 -0.04
C GLY A 43 -2.02 15.92 0.22
N PHE A 44 -2.19 15.56 1.49
CA PHE A 44 -2.38 14.18 1.92
C PHE A 44 -3.02 14.09 3.30
N VAL A 45 -3.70 12.98 3.53
CA VAL A 45 -4.12 12.55 4.87
C VAL A 45 -3.10 11.57 5.41
N ILE A 46 -2.66 11.77 6.65
CA ILE A 46 -1.92 10.77 7.44
C ILE A 46 -2.81 10.29 8.58
N ASP A 47 -2.87 8.98 8.77
CA ASP A 47 -3.59 8.33 9.86
C ASP A 47 -2.60 7.48 10.69
N ARG A 48 -2.34 7.96 11.91
CA ARG A 48 -1.48 7.31 12.92
C ARG A 48 -2.28 6.71 14.09
N LEU A 49 -3.59 6.52 13.95
CA LEU A 49 -4.43 5.97 15.02
C LEU A 49 -4.20 4.46 15.27
N GLY A 50 -3.58 3.76 14.32
CA GLY A 50 -3.25 2.35 14.43
C GLY A 50 -1.91 2.01 13.78
N THR A 51 -1.58 0.71 13.83
CA THR A 51 -0.45 0.14 13.09
C THR A 51 -1.00 -0.71 11.93
N PRO A 52 -0.50 -0.54 10.69
CA PRO A 52 0.53 0.42 10.29
C PRO A 52 0.02 1.87 10.24
N ILE A 53 0.96 2.81 10.17
CA ILE A 53 0.66 4.19 9.81
C ILE A 53 0.16 4.20 8.36
N LYS A 54 -0.93 4.92 8.10
CA LYS A 54 -1.52 5.01 6.76
C LYS A 54 -1.37 6.40 6.17
N LEU A 55 -1.27 6.48 4.85
CA LEU A 55 -1.26 7.73 4.11
C LEU A 55 -2.12 7.61 2.85
N ARG A 56 -2.81 8.69 2.49
CA ARG A 56 -3.48 8.82 1.19
C ARG A 56 -3.22 10.22 0.64
N PHE A 57 -2.65 10.30 -0.55
CA PHE A 57 -2.47 11.57 -1.26
C PHE A 57 -3.79 12.07 -1.83
N ASP A 58 -3.90 13.39 -1.96
CA ASP A 58 -5.03 14.01 -2.64
C ASP A 58 -5.08 13.59 -4.11
N GLY A 59 -6.29 13.39 -4.63
CA GLY A 59 -6.51 12.87 -5.98
C GLY A 59 -6.21 11.38 -6.17
N SER A 60 -5.74 10.68 -5.13
CA SER A 60 -5.58 9.23 -5.13
C SER A 60 -6.59 8.57 -4.20
N ASP A 61 -7.18 7.46 -4.65
CA ASP A 61 -7.95 6.54 -3.81
C ASP A 61 -7.06 5.56 -3.05
N GLU A 62 -5.77 5.46 -3.40
CA GLU A 62 -4.85 4.52 -2.77
C GLU A 62 -4.51 4.93 -1.33
N ILE A 63 -4.80 4.03 -0.40
CA ILE A 63 -4.27 4.07 0.95
C ILE A 63 -2.96 3.28 0.97
N LEU A 64 -1.88 3.94 1.37
CA LEU A 64 -0.56 3.36 1.58
C LEU A 64 -0.41 2.94 3.04
N ALA A 65 0.01 1.69 3.26
CA ALA A 65 0.57 1.27 4.54
C ALA A 65 2.05 1.62 4.60
N LEU A 66 2.46 2.35 5.63
CA LEU A 66 3.82 2.86 5.77
C LEU A 66 4.58 2.11 6.85
N THR A 67 5.84 1.81 6.56
CA THR A 67 6.81 1.30 7.52
C THR A 67 7.61 2.46 8.10
N ALA A 68 7.67 2.52 9.42
CA ALA A 68 8.44 3.52 10.15
C ALA A 68 9.87 3.04 10.38
N GLU A 69 10.83 3.88 10.00
CA GLU A 69 12.26 3.64 10.21
C GLU A 69 12.91 4.84 10.89
N GLN A 70 13.74 4.58 11.90
CA GLN A 70 14.52 5.63 12.56
C GLN A 70 15.50 6.27 11.58
N ALA A 71 15.61 7.59 11.62
CA ALA A 71 16.45 8.39 10.76
C ALA A 71 17.24 9.42 11.57
N PRO A 72 18.32 10.02 11.00
CA PRO A 72 19.12 11.01 11.70
C PRO A 72 18.30 12.18 12.27
N TYR A 73 18.87 12.87 13.26
CA TYR A 73 18.26 14.05 13.90
C TYR A 73 16.93 13.76 14.60
N ASN A 74 16.84 12.62 15.30
CA ASN A 74 15.64 12.17 16.03
C ASN A 74 14.38 12.27 15.16
N SER A 75 14.47 11.72 13.94
CA SER A 75 13.36 11.72 13.00
C SER A 75 12.97 10.30 12.64
N ILE A 76 11.74 10.14 12.17
CA ILE A 76 11.23 8.89 11.63
C ILE A 76 10.96 9.12 10.16
N THR A 77 11.51 8.27 9.31
CA THR A 77 11.16 8.22 7.89
C THR A 77 10.09 7.15 7.69
N LEU A 78 9.01 7.53 7.03
CA LEU A 78 7.93 6.63 6.65
C LEU A 78 8.13 6.22 5.20
N LYS A 79 8.20 4.91 4.97
CA LYS A 79 8.48 4.31 3.67
C LYS A 79 7.30 3.48 3.19
N ARG A 80 7.11 3.45 1.87
CA ARG A 80 6.19 2.50 1.22
C ARG A 80 6.77 1.08 1.25
N ASP A 81 5.98 0.12 0.75
CA ASP A 81 6.36 -1.28 0.61
C ASP A 81 7.54 -1.52 -0.37
N ASP A 82 7.78 -0.59 -1.30
CA ASP A 82 8.95 -0.59 -2.19
C ASP A 82 10.20 0.05 -1.57
N GLY A 83 10.14 0.47 -0.30
CA GLY A 83 11.25 1.09 0.43
C GLY A 83 11.46 2.58 0.13
N VAL A 84 10.71 3.17 -0.80
CA VAL A 84 10.80 4.59 -1.11
C VAL A 84 10.24 5.42 0.05
N SER A 85 11.00 6.44 0.46
CA SER A 85 10.61 7.36 1.52
C SER A 85 9.52 8.30 1.00
N VAL A 86 8.41 8.40 1.72
CA VAL A 86 7.30 9.29 1.37
C VAL A 86 7.15 10.44 2.35
N LEU A 87 7.43 10.21 3.63
CA LEU A 87 7.43 11.24 4.66
C LEU A 87 8.65 11.13 5.56
N ARG A 88 9.09 12.26 6.11
CA ARG A 88 9.94 12.30 7.29
C ARG A 88 9.31 13.19 8.35
N ILE A 89 9.23 12.69 9.56
CA ILE A 89 8.67 13.37 10.71
C ILE A 89 9.80 13.59 11.72
N TYR A 90 10.10 14.84 12.02
CA TYR A 90 11.07 15.20 13.05
C TYR A 90 10.39 15.25 14.42
N GLU A 91 11.16 15.03 15.49
CA GLU A 91 10.71 15.18 16.88
C GLU A 91 10.02 16.52 17.14
N THR A 92 10.44 17.58 16.44
CA THR A 92 9.90 18.94 16.54
C THR A 92 8.48 19.11 16.00
N GLY A 93 7.90 18.10 15.33
CA GLY A 93 6.61 18.22 14.64
C GLY A 93 6.73 18.59 13.18
N ARG A 94 7.93 18.97 12.71
CA ARG A 94 8.17 19.26 11.29
C ARG A 94 7.97 18.00 10.45
N ILE A 95 7.22 18.13 9.35
CA ILE A 95 6.98 17.07 8.39
C ILE A 95 7.57 17.47 7.05
N LEU A 96 8.37 16.59 6.45
CA LEU A 96 8.78 16.67 5.06
C LEU A 96 8.02 15.61 4.28
N VAL A 97 7.49 15.99 3.13
CA VAL A 97 6.95 15.07 2.13
C VAL A 97 7.92 14.96 0.97
N PHE A 98 8.14 13.74 0.49
CA PHE A 98 8.97 13.45 -0.66
C PHE A 98 8.08 13.19 -1.88
N GLY A 99 8.52 13.65 -3.06
CA GLY A 99 7.80 13.39 -4.29
C GLY A 99 8.44 14.05 -5.51
N ASP A 100 8.36 13.37 -6.65
CA ASP A 100 9.02 13.78 -7.89
C ASP A 100 8.46 15.07 -8.50
N LYS A 101 7.23 15.45 -8.11
CA LYS A 101 6.59 16.71 -8.52
C LYS A 101 7.09 17.93 -7.75
N LEU A 102 7.86 17.73 -6.67
CA LEU A 102 8.36 18.81 -5.84
C LEU A 102 9.73 19.28 -6.34
N SER A 103 9.93 20.60 -6.38
CA SER A 103 11.25 21.17 -6.66
C SER A 103 12.25 20.72 -5.58
N GLY A 104 13.31 20.01 -6.00
CA GLY A 104 14.28 19.42 -5.07
C GLY A 104 13.82 18.10 -4.42
N GLY A 105 12.71 17.52 -4.89
CA GLY A 105 12.23 16.18 -4.48
C GLY A 105 11.58 16.11 -3.10
N SER A 106 11.52 17.20 -2.35
CA SER A 106 10.83 17.26 -1.06
C SER A 106 10.39 18.69 -0.69
N ALA A 107 9.41 18.78 0.21
CA ALA A 107 8.92 20.05 0.74
C ALA A 107 8.40 19.88 2.17
N ASP A 108 8.40 20.98 2.93
CA ASP A 108 7.73 21.03 4.23
C ASP A 108 6.21 20.94 4.04
N ALA A 109 5.57 20.13 4.89
CA ALA A 109 4.11 19.97 4.93
C ALA A 109 3.57 20.44 6.28
N TYR A 110 2.43 21.11 6.23
CA TYR A 110 1.78 21.72 7.39
C TYR A 110 0.36 21.19 7.52
N ARG A 111 -0.08 20.96 8.75
CA ARG A 111 -1.45 20.58 9.02
C ARG A 111 -2.38 21.74 8.71
N ASP A 112 -3.40 21.50 7.93
CA ASP A 112 -4.36 22.53 7.52
C ASP A 112 -5.80 22.17 7.89
N GLN A 113 -6.15 20.88 7.99
CA GLN A 113 -7.51 20.42 8.29
C GLN A 113 -7.54 19.13 9.14
N GLU A 114 -8.68 18.89 9.78
CA GLU A 114 -9.01 17.59 10.37
C GLU A 114 -9.26 16.55 9.26
N ALA A 115 -9.11 15.26 9.57
CA ALA A 115 -9.38 14.18 8.63
C ALA A 115 -9.95 12.94 9.33
N GLU A 116 -10.71 12.16 8.58
CA GLU A 116 -11.31 10.89 9.03
C GLU A 116 -10.37 9.69 8.84
N PRO A 117 -10.48 8.64 9.69
CA PRO A 117 -9.66 7.43 9.61
C PRO A 117 -9.61 6.84 8.20
N LEU A 118 -8.39 6.51 7.75
CA LEU A 118 -8.20 5.90 6.44
C LEU A 118 -8.61 4.43 6.53
N VAL A 119 -9.75 4.10 5.92
CA VAL A 119 -10.29 2.73 5.90
C VAL A 119 -10.60 2.31 4.48
N VAL A 120 -10.33 1.03 4.19
CA VAL A 120 -10.72 0.42 2.93
C VAL A 120 -12.25 0.37 2.86
N LYS A 121 -12.80 0.72 1.69
CA LYS A 121 -14.23 0.65 1.43
C LYS A 121 -14.68 -0.81 1.54
N LYS A 122 -15.75 -1.05 2.31
CA LYS A 122 -16.32 -2.40 2.43
C LYS A 122 -16.83 -2.85 1.06
N ALA A 123 -16.55 -4.10 0.71
CA ALA A 123 -17.05 -4.71 -0.52
C ALA A 123 -17.49 -6.16 -0.31
N THR A 124 -18.52 -6.56 -1.05
CA THR A 124 -18.93 -7.96 -1.20
C THR A 124 -18.16 -8.65 -2.32
N LYS A 125 -18.27 -9.98 -2.41
CA LYS A 125 -17.78 -10.76 -3.56
C LYS A 125 -18.25 -10.20 -4.90
N GLU A 126 -19.57 -10.02 -5.04
CA GLU A 126 -20.17 -9.55 -6.29
C GLU A 126 -19.68 -8.15 -6.69
N GLN A 127 -19.42 -7.27 -5.72
CA GLN A 127 -18.82 -5.95 -5.97
C GLN A 127 -17.37 -6.06 -6.44
N ALA A 128 -16.58 -6.98 -5.87
CA ALA A 128 -15.21 -7.22 -6.32
C ALA A 128 -15.20 -7.81 -7.76
N GLU A 129 -16.03 -8.82 -8.04
CA GLU A 129 -16.16 -9.44 -9.35
C GLU A 129 -16.61 -8.45 -10.42
N THR A 130 -17.67 -7.68 -10.14
CA THR A 130 -18.13 -6.59 -11.02
C THR A 130 -17.04 -5.53 -11.22
N GLY A 131 -16.26 -5.24 -10.17
CA GLY A 131 -15.12 -4.34 -10.22
C GLY A 131 -14.04 -4.80 -11.19
N ALA A 132 -13.67 -6.08 -11.14
CA ALA A 132 -12.68 -6.68 -12.05
C ALA A 132 -13.16 -6.69 -13.51
N GLU A 133 -14.42 -7.03 -13.76
CA GLU A 133 -14.99 -6.97 -15.11
C GLU A 133 -15.03 -5.55 -15.66
N SER A 134 -15.46 -4.59 -14.82
CA SER A 134 -15.49 -3.17 -15.16
C SER A 134 -14.08 -2.67 -15.49
N LEU A 135 -13.09 -3.06 -14.68
CA LEU A 135 -11.70 -2.74 -14.95
C LEU A 135 -11.24 -3.28 -16.31
N GLY A 136 -11.52 -4.56 -16.60
CA GLY A 136 -11.19 -5.16 -17.89
C GLY A 136 -11.84 -4.43 -19.08
N ARG A 137 -13.05 -3.90 -18.93
CA ARG A 137 -13.67 -3.03 -19.96
C ARG A 137 -12.93 -1.71 -20.12
N ARG A 138 -12.59 -1.02 -19.01
CA ARG A 138 -11.90 0.27 -19.05
C ARG A 138 -10.50 0.16 -19.64
N LEU A 139 -9.72 -0.85 -19.27
CA LEU A 139 -8.37 -1.06 -19.79
C LEU A 139 -8.34 -1.38 -21.29
N ARG A 140 -9.32 -2.15 -21.79
CA ARG A 140 -9.49 -2.36 -23.22
C ARG A 140 -9.76 -1.07 -23.97
N SER A 141 -10.65 -0.24 -23.45
CA SER A 141 -10.92 1.10 -24.01
C SER A 141 -9.71 2.05 -23.92
N ALA A 142 -8.82 1.84 -22.94
CA ALA A 142 -7.61 2.63 -22.73
C ALA A 142 -6.40 2.15 -23.58
N GLY A 143 -6.60 1.18 -24.47
CA GLY A 143 -5.58 0.73 -25.43
C GLY A 143 -4.89 -0.59 -25.09
N ALA A 144 -5.45 -1.39 -24.18
CA ALA A 144 -5.01 -2.77 -23.92
C ALA A 144 -6.09 -3.78 -24.32
N PRO A 145 -6.40 -3.94 -25.63
CA PRO A 145 -7.62 -4.61 -26.12
C PRO A 145 -7.73 -6.10 -25.78
N GLU A 146 -6.59 -6.78 -25.58
CA GLU A 146 -6.53 -8.20 -25.23
C GLU A 146 -6.38 -8.45 -23.73
N LEU A 147 -6.26 -7.41 -22.90
CA LEU A 147 -5.99 -7.55 -21.48
C LEU A 147 -7.23 -8.04 -20.73
N ALA A 148 -7.16 -9.27 -20.24
CA ALA A 148 -8.18 -9.88 -19.38
C ALA A 148 -7.82 -9.69 -17.90
N ILE A 149 -8.83 -9.41 -17.06
CA ILE A 149 -8.69 -9.32 -15.60
C ILE A 149 -9.44 -10.50 -14.99
N SER A 150 -8.75 -11.27 -14.15
CA SER A 150 -9.32 -12.41 -13.45
C SER A 150 -9.08 -12.31 -11.95
N LEU A 151 -10.07 -12.71 -11.17
CA LEU A 151 -9.96 -12.89 -9.72
C LEU A 151 -9.83 -14.38 -9.40
N ASP A 152 -8.93 -14.70 -8.48
CA ASP A 152 -8.70 -16.07 -8.01
C ASP A 152 -8.65 -16.08 -6.47
N ALA A 153 -9.79 -16.34 -5.83
CA ALA A 153 -9.94 -16.26 -4.37
C ALA A 153 -10.52 -17.55 -3.76
N PRO A 154 -9.90 -18.72 -3.97
CA PRO A 154 -10.49 -20.01 -3.63
C PRO A 154 -10.58 -20.26 -2.11
N ARG A 155 -9.89 -19.46 -1.30
CA ARG A 155 -9.85 -19.58 0.16
C ARG A 155 -10.82 -18.62 0.86
N LEU A 156 -11.52 -17.78 0.11
CA LEU A 156 -12.53 -16.86 0.63
C LEU A 156 -13.93 -17.48 0.47
N SER A 157 -14.70 -17.46 1.55
CA SER A 157 -16.15 -17.67 1.44
C SER A 157 -16.82 -16.46 0.80
N ASP A 158 -18.00 -16.66 0.23
CA ASP A 158 -18.75 -15.62 -0.49
C ASP A 158 -19.16 -14.44 0.40
N ASP A 159 -19.39 -14.69 1.69
CA ASP A 159 -19.77 -13.72 2.73
C ASP A 159 -18.57 -13.08 3.46
N SER A 160 -17.34 -13.43 3.06
CA SER A 160 -16.14 -12.98 3.74
C SER A 160 -15.94 -11.46 3.66
N ALA A 161 -15.68 -10.81 4.79
CA ALA A 161 -15.30 -9.39 4.81
C ALA A 161 -13.97 -9.11 4.07
N ALA A 162 -13.15 -10.14 3.83
CA ALA A 162 -11.88 -10.06 3.11
C ALA A 162 -12.04 -9.66 1.63
N TRP A 163 -13.25 -9.77 1.07
CA TRP A 163 -13.56 -9.25 -0.27
C TRP A 163 -13.31 -7.73 -0.40
N SER A 164 -13.34 -6.99 0.71
CA SER A 164 -12.95 -5.57 0.74
C SER A 164 -11.49 -5.37 0.31
N ALA A 165 -10.57 -6.24 0.75
CA ALA A 165 -9.15 -6.17 0.36
C ALA A 165 -8.94 -6.51 -1.12
N MET A 166 -9.69 -7.51 -1.62
CA MET A 166 -9.67 -7.88 -3.04
C MET A 166 -10.18 -6.72 -3.91
N ALA A 167 -11.30 -6.08 -3.53
CA ALA A 167 -11.83 -4.92 -4.23
C ALA A 167 -10.86 -3.73 -4.23
N ASP A 168 -10.18 -3.48 -3.11
CA ASP A 168 -9.14 -2.44 -3.01
C ASP A 168 -7.95 -2.74 -3.92
N ALA A 169 -7.51 -4.01 -3.98
CA ALA A 169 -6.44 -4.44 -4.88
C ALA A 169 -6.82 -4.28 -6.36
N ILE A 170 -8.08 -4.55 -6.73
CA ILE A 170 -8.60 -4.27 -8.09
C ILE A 170 -8.56 -2.78 -8.37
N ALA A 171 -9.02 -1.94 -7.45
CA ALA A 171 -9.05 -0.50 -7.63
C ALA A 171 -7.65 0.08 -7.85
N VAL A 172 -6.67 -0.32 -7.01
CA VAL A 172 -5.28 0.16 -7.14
C VAL A 172 -4.57 -0.41 -8.36
N THR A 173 -4.77 -1.69 -8.67
CA THR A 173 -4.23 -2.27 -9.91
C THR A 173 -4.79 -1.53 -11.13
N GLY A 174 -6.08 -1.20 -11.09
CA GLY A 174 -6.77 -0.52 -12.15
C GLY A 174 -6.29 0.91 -12.38
N SER A 175 -6.27 1.73 -11.32
CA SER A 175 -5.78 3.11 -11.41
C SER A 175 -4.31 3.16 -11.86
N THR A 176 -3.50 2.20 -11.40
CA THR A 176 -2.09 2.08 -11.80
C THR A 176 -1.95 1.81 -13.30
N LEU A 177 -2.67 0.81 -13.82
CA LEU A 177 -2.63 0.48 -15.25
C LEU A 177 -3.21 1.61 -16.11
N GLU A 178 -4.33 2.20 -15.70
CA GLU A 178 -4.92 3.35 -16.38
C GLU A 178 -3.94 4.52 -16.47
N GLU A 179 -3.21 4.82 -15.39
CA GLU A 179 -2.14 5.82 -15.39
C GLU A 179 -1.02 5.45 -16.36
N MET A 180 -0.52 4.21 -16.33
CA MET A 180 0.55 3.77 -17.23
C MET A 180 0.14 3.83 -18.70
N LEU A 181 -1.10 3.50 -19.03
CA LEU A 181 -1.64 3.54 -20.40
C LEU A 181 -1.75 4.97 -20.96
N THR A 182 -1.62 6.01 -20.13
CA THR A 182 -1.51 7.39 -20.63
C THR A 182 -0.19 7.62 -21.39
N SER A 183 0.88 6.90 -21.03
CA SER A 183 2.16 6.95 -21.74
C SER A 183 2.09 6.14 -23.05
N PRO A 184 2.40 6.74 -24.22
CA PRO A 184 2.36 6.02 -25.49
C PRO A 184 3.24 4.77 -25.54
N ILE A 185 4.46 4.86 -24.97
CA ILE A 185 5.43 3.75 -24.95
C ILE A 185 4.90 2.63 -24.05
N ALA A 186 4.48 2.95 -22.83
CA ALA A 186 3.96 1.94 -21.91
C ALA A 186 2.68 1.29 -22.45
N ARG A 187 1.80 2.07 -23.09
CA ARG A 187 0.60 1.55 -23.75
C ARG A 187 0.92 0.53 -24.83
N GLU A 188 1.85 0.83 -25.72
CA GLU A 188 2.28 -0.09 -26.78
C GLU A 188 2.82 -1.40 -26.20
N ILE A 189 3.70 -1.31 -25.20
CA ILE A 189 4.33 -2.48 -24.60
C ILE A 189 3.32 -3.32 -23.80
N ILE A 190 2.45 -2.69 -23.01
CA ILE A 190 1.38 -3.38 -22.26
C ILE A 190 0.45 -4.09 -23.25
N ALA A 191 0.02 -3.42 -24.32
CA ALA A 191 -0.86 -4.01 -25.34
C ALA A 191 -0.22 -5.22 -26.04
N ALA A 192 1.10 -5.19 -26.27
CA ALA A 192 1.82 -6.24 -26.95
C ALA A 192 2.17 -7.45 -26.04
N LYS A 193 2.54 -7.19 -24.78
CA LYS A 193 3.15 -8.22 -23.91
C LYS A 193 2.25 -8.72 -22.79
N LEU A 194 1.27 -7.93 -22.35
CA LEU A 194 0.42 -8.28 -21.21
C LEU A 194 -0.96 -8.72 -21.69
N ARG A 195 -1.29 -9.99 -21.49
CA ARG A 195 -2.60 -10.57 -21.86
C ARG A 195 -3.51 -10.77 -20.67
N ARG A 196 -2.96 -10.91 -19.47
CA ARG A 196 -3.72 -11.24 -18.28
C ARG A 196 -3.23 -10.49 -17.04
N VAL A 197 -4.16 -10.05 -16.21
CA VAL A 197 -3.89 -9.75 -14.79
C VAL A 197 -4.67 -10.72 -13.93
N VAL A 198 -3.97 -11.44 -13.05
CA VAL A 198 -4.58 -12.32 -12.04
C VAL A 198 -4.41 -11.67 -10.69
N ILE A 199 -5.52 -11.24 -10.08
CA ILE A 199 -5.54 -10.75 -8.71
C ILE A 199 -6.02 -11.91 -7.84
N ARG A 200 -5.14 -12.43 -6.98
CA ARG A 200 -5.41 -13.67 -6.25
C ARG A 200 -5.22 -13.54 -4.76
N ASP A 201 -6.05 -14.24 -4.00
CA ASP A 201 -5.88 -14.39 -2.56
C ASP A 201 -4.72 -15.36 -2.26
N ALA A 202 -3.73 -14.91 -1.51
CA ALA A 202 -2.50 -15.62 -1.16
C ALA A 202 -2.07 -15.38 0.30
N ASP A 203 -1.10 -16.14 0.82
CA ASP A 203 -0.62 -15.94 2.21
C ASP A 203 0.43 -14.82 2.33
N GLN A 204 0.82 -14.25 1.19
CA GLN A 204 1.84 -13.23 1.06
C GLN A 204 1.39 -12.12 0.11
N VAL A 205 2.11 -11.01 0.18
CA VAL A 205 1.92 -9.85 -0.69
C VAL A 205 3.04 -9.84 -1.72
N ASP A 206 2.68 -10.04 -2.98
CA ASP A 206 3.63 -10.13 -4.08
C ASP A 206 3.05 -9.58 -5.37
N VAL A 207 3.92 -9.17 -6.28
CA VAL A 207 3.56 -8.84 -7.65
C VAL A 207 4.69 -9.29 -8.55
N LYS A 208 4.35 -10.03 -9.60
CA LYS A 208 5.33 -10.55 -10.55
C LYS A 208 4.74 -10.76 -11.92
N LEU A 209 5.61 -10.74 -12.92
CA LEU A 209 5.30 -11.18 -14.27
C LEU A 209 5.61 -12.66 -14.41
N ALA A 210 4.68 -13.39 -14.99
CA ALA A 210 4.82 -14.79 -15.34
C ALA A 210 4.36 -14.99 -16.78
N GLY A 211 5.31 -14.92 -17.72
CA GLY A 211 4.99 -14.89 -19.15
C GLY A 211 4.26 -13.60 -19.52
N ASP A 212 3.04 -13.75 -20.06
CA ASP A 212 2.15 -12.64 -20.44
C ASP A 212 1.15 -12.24 -19.36
N ALA A 213 1.33 -12.76 -18.13
CA ALA A 213 0.45 -12.52 -17.00
C ALA A 213 1.13 -11.73 -15.89
N LEU A 214 0.47 -10.67 -15.41
CA LEU A 214 0.78 -10.01 -14.14
C LEU A 214 0.03 -10.73 -13.03
N ILE A 215 0.75 -11.35 -12.10
CA ILE A 215 0.19 -12.02 -10.93
C ILE A 215 0.31 -11.08 -9.74
N VAL A 216 -0.82 -10.65 -9.20
CA VAL A 216 -0.95 -9.80 -8.01
C VAL A 216 -1.44 -10.68 -6.87
N GLU A 217 -0.57 -10.94 -5.90
CA GLU A 217 -0.87 -11.74 -4.72
C GLU A 217 -1.30 -10.83 -3.57
N VAL A 218 -2.50 -11.11 -3.06
CA VAL A 218 -3.18 -10.33 -2.04
C VAL A 218 -3.39 -11.19 -0.80
N LYS A 219 -2.89 -10.75 0.34
CA LYS A 219 -3.24 -11.31 1.64
C LYS A 219 -4.57 -10.72 2.12
N ALA A 220 -5.68 -11.26 1.64
CA ALA A 220 -7.00 -10.62 1.75
C ALA A 220 -7.50 -10.37 3.19
N LYS A 221 -6.95 -11.08 4.18
CA LYS A 221 -7.22 -10.85 5.61
C LYS A 221 -6.68 -9.51 6.12
N GLU A 222 -5.78 -8.88 5.38
CA GLU A 222 -5.15 -7.61 5.70
C GLU A 222 -5.59 -6.54 4.71
N ALA A 223 -6.58 -5.71 5.09
CA ALA A 223 -7.23 -4.82 4.13
C ALA A 223 -6.29 -3.80 3.46
N VAL A 224 -5.38 -3.17 4.22
CA VAL A 224 -4.46 -2.14 3.69
C VAL A 224 -3.08 -2.72 3.40
N THR A 225 -2.50 -3.51 4.31
CA THR A 225 -1.15 -4.08 4.14
C THR A 225 -1.13 -5.29 3.22
N GLY A 226 -2.28 -5.91 2.97
CA GLY A 226 -2.37 -7.18 2.27
C GLY A 226 -2.32 -7.08 0.76
N ARG A 227 -1.97 -5.93 0.16
CA ARG A 227 -1.79 -5.81 -1.28
C ARG A 227 -0.55 -4.99 -1.65
N PRO A 228 0.02 -5.19 -2.85
CA PRO A 228 1.08 -4.33 -3.35
C PRO A 228 0.60 -2.88 -3.53
N SER A 229 1.51 -1.92 -3.34
CA SER A 229 1.25 -0.54 -3.72
C SER A 229 1.27 -0.34 -5.23
N SER A 230 0.68 0.77 -5.70
CA SER A 230 0.78 1.23 -7.08
C SER A 230 2.23 1.34 -7.56
N ALA A 231 3.16 1.72 -6.70
CA ALA A 231 4.57 1.83 -7.06
C ALA A 231 5.23 0.47 -7.29
N ARG A 232 4.92 -0.52 -6.43
CA ARG A 232 5.41 -1.88 -6.63
C ARG A 232 4.80 -2.52 -7.89
N LEU A 233 3.53 -2.23 -8.18
CA LEU A 233 2.88 -2.59 -9.44
C LEU A 233 3.58 -1.96 -10.65
N LYS A 234 3.84 -0.64 -10.63
CA LYS A 234 4.57 0.07 -11.70
C LYS A 234 5.96 -0.49 -11.91
N SER A 235 6.68 -0.81 -10.83
CA SER A 235 8.01 -1.43 -10.92
C SER A 235 7.93 -2.78 -11.63
N ALA A 236 7.03 -3.66 -11.21
CA ALA A 236 6.88 -4.98 -11.82
C ALA A 236 6.47 -4.88 -13.30
N ILE A 237 5.56 -3.97 -13.67
CA ILE A 237 5.18 -3.76 -15.08
C ILE A 237 6.32 -3.08 -15.85
N GLY A 238 7.10 -2.22 -15.18
CA GLY A 238 8.29 -1.56 -15.72
C GLY A 238 9.33 -2.54 -16.23
N ASP A 239 9.42 -3.73 -15.66
CA ASP A 239 10.29 -4.81 -16.15
C ASP A 239 9.89 -5.33 -17.56
N LEU A 240 8.69 -4.96 -18.06
CA LEU A 240 8.30 -5.19 -19.47
C LEU A 240 8.83 -4.11 -20.43
N LEU A 241 9.08 -2.90 -19.94
CA LEU A 241 9.38 -1.69 -20.71
C LEU A 241 10.84 -1.66 -21.15
#